data_AF-A0A833UNA4-F1
#
_entry.id   AF-A0A833UNA4-F1
#
_cell.length_a   1.000
_cell.length_b   1.000
_cell.length_c   1.000
_cell.angle_alpha   90.00
_cell.angle_beta   90.00
_cell.angle_gamma   90.00
#
_symmetry.space_group_name_H-M   'P 1'
#
loop_
_entity.id
_entity.type
_entity.pdbx_description
1 polymer ?
#
loop_
_entity_poly.entity_id
_entity_poly.type
_entity_poly.pdbx_seq_one_letter_code
_entity_poly.pdbx_strand_id
1 'polypeptide(L)' 'MSKQISPFATRPRSKKINGGRVRCVVYLPKEEVDELDAIVEKTDMSRSSLIAQTYFVGKQAVTN' A
#
# COMPACT_ATOMS: atom_id res chain seq x y z
N MET A 1 -34.32 -15.68 23.47
CA MET A 1 -33.79 -14.76 22.45
C MET A 1 -32.50 -15.34 21.87
N SER A 2 -32.57 -16.11 20.78
CA SER A 2 -31.40 -16.58 20.05
C SER A 2 -30.87 -15.45 19.16
N LYS A 3 -29.60 -15.06 19.31
CA LYS A 3 -28.97 -14.07 18.44
C LYS A 3 -28.59 -14.76 17.14
N GLN A 4 -29.30 -14.46 16.05
CA GLN A 4 -28.84 -14.82 14.71
C GLN A 4 -27.52 -14.12 14.43
N ILE A 5 -26.44 -14.89 14.33
CA ILE A 5 -25.11 -14.40 13.97
C ILE A 5 -25.17 -14.17 12.45
N SER A 6 -25.04 -12.91 12.02
CA SER A 6 -25.09 -12.56 10.60
C SER A 6 -24.04 -13.36 9.80
N PRO A 7 -24.31 -13.73 8.53
CA PRO A 7 -23.45 -14.62 7.74
C PRO A 7 -22.12 -13.97 7.30
N PHE A 8 -21.79 -12.79 7.84
CA PHE A 8 -20.57 -12.04 7.54
C PHE A 8 -19.33 -12.53 8.32
N ALA A 9 -19.44 -13.59 9.11
CA ALA A 9 -18.33 -14.17 9.86
C ALA A 9 -17.29 -14.91 8.99
N THR A 10 -17.58 -15.17 7.70
CA THR A 10 -16.72 -15.93 6.79
C THR A 10 -15.76 -15.09 5.96
N ARG A 11 -15.69 -13.76 6.12
CA ARG A 11 -14.56 -13.00 5.57
C ARG A 11 -13.37 -13.15 6.50
N PRO A 12 -12.32 -13.93 6.14
CA PRO A 12 -11.14 -14.04 6.98
C PRO A 12 -10.55 -12.64 7.12
N ARG A 13 -10.51 -12.11 8.35
CA ARG A 13 -9.71 -10.92 8.62
C ARG A 13 -8.26 -11.26 8.29
N SER A 14 -7.61 -10.40 7.51
CA SER A 14 -6.18 -10.49 7.25
C SER A 14 -5.44 -10.65 8.59
N LYS A 15 -4.53 -11.62 8.66
CA LYS A 15 -3.72 -11.85 9.86
C LYS A 15 -2.91 -10.59 10.13
N LYS A 16 -2.96 -10.11 11.36
CA LYS A 16 -2.12 -8.99 11.80
C LYS A 16 -0.66 -9.43 11.71
N ILE A 17 0.06 -8.88 10.75
CA ILE A 17 1.50 -9.07 10.60
C ILE A 17 2.23 -8.26 11.70
N ASN A 18 3.18 -8.92 12.37
CA ASN A 18 4.07 -8.25 13.31
C ASN A 18 5.02 -7.30 12.54
N GLY A 19 5.29 -6.12 13.10
CA GLY A 19 6.09 -5.07 12.46
C GLY A 19 5.28 -3.85 11.97
N GLY A 20 3.95 -3.97 11.87
CA GLY A 20 3.06 -2.85 11.56
C GLY A 20 3.36 -2.15 10.23
N ARG A 21 2.68 -1.03 9.97
CA ARG A 21 3.03 -0.12 8.87
C ARG A 21 4.10 0.84 9.39
N VAL A 22 5.29 0.78 8.82
CA VAL A 22 6.34 1.76 9.13
C VAL A 22 6.02 3.04 8.37
N ARG A 23 5.95 4.17 9.09
CA ARG A 23 5.82 5.48 8.46
C ARG A 23 7.18 5.88 7.91
N CYS A 24 7.23 6.26 6.63
CA CYS A 24 8.43 6.76 5.98
C CYS A 24 8.16 8.17 5.45
N VAL A 25 9.13 9.06 5.60
CA VAL A 25 9.14 10.37 4.95
C VAL A 25 10.14 10.28 3.82
N VAL A 26 9.71 10.60 2.60
CA VAL A 26 10.56 10.58 1.40
C VAL A 26 10.64 12.01 0.89
N TYR A 27 11.86 12.49 0.67
CA TYR A 27 12.10 13.79 0.09
C TYR A 27 12.42 13.58 -1.39
N LEU A 28 11.55 14.13 -2.24
CA LEU A 28 11.67 14.07 -3.69
C LEU A 28 11.74 15.51 -4.21
N PRO A 29 12.50 15.77 -5.29
CA PRO A 29 12.41 17.02 -6.02
C PRO A 29 11.00 17.19 -6.60
N LYS A 30 10.61 18.45 -6.81
CA LYS A 30 9.25 18.78 -7.27
C LYS A 30 8.89 18.09 -8.59
N GLU A 31 9.84 18.01 -9.52
CA GLU A 31 9.67 17.38 -10.82
C GLU A 31 9.24 15.91 -10.69
N GLU A 32 9.89 15.14 -9.81
CA GLU A 32 9.53 13.73 -9.56
C GLU A 32 8.16 13.59 -8.88
N VAL A 33 7.75 14.56 -8.06
CA VAL A 33 6.41 14.56 -7.45
C VAL A 33 5.32 14.79 -8.50
N ASP A 34 5.56 15.71 -9.43
CA ASP A 34 4.62 16.02 -10.51
C ASP A 34 4.45 14.80 -11.46
N GLU A 35 5.54 14.07 -11.74
CA GLU A 35 5.49 12.81 -12.50
C GLU A 35 4.69 11.72 -11.77
N LEU A 36 4.89 11.57 -10.46
CA LEU A 36 4.13 10.62 -9.65
C LEU A 36 2.63 10.91 -9.66
N ASP A 37 2.26 12.19 -9.64
CA ASP A 37 0.87 12.63 -9.69
C ASP A 37 0.22 12.29 -11.03
N ALA A 38 0.93 12.49 -12.14
CA ALA A 38 0.43 12.09 -13.45
C ALA A 38 0.23 10.57 -13.59
N ILE A 39 1.00 9.75 -12.87
CA ILE A 39 0.84 8.29 -12.85
C ILE A 39 -0.35 7.90 -11.97
N VAL A 40 -0.52 8.56 -10.82
CA VAL A 40 -1.63 8.34 -9.90
C VAL A 40 -2.97 8.60 -10.58
N GLU A 41 -3.09 9.70 -11.34
CA GLU A 41 -4.30 10.02 -12.12
C GLU A 41 -4.64 8.95 -13.16
N LYS A 42 -3.64 8.27 -13.73
CA LYS A 42 -3.85 7.22 -14.74
C LYS A 42 -4.18 5.86 -14.15
N THR A 43 -3.68 5.57 -12.95
CA THR A 43 -3.74 4.23 -12.35
C THR A 43 -4.79 4.10 -11.25
N ASP A 44 -5.43 5.20 -10.85
CA ASP A 44 -6.43 5.25 -9.77
C ASP A 44 -5.88 4.72 -8.41
N MET A 45 -4.54 4.72 -8.28
CA MET A 45 -3.82 4.25 -7.10
C MET A 45 -3.39 5.42 -6.22
N SER A 46 -3.30 5.22 -4.91
CA SER A 46 -2.73 6.25 -4.03
C SER A 46 -1.22 6.43 -4.27
N ARG A 47 -0.72 7.67 -4.14
CA ARG A 47 0.72 8.01 -4.15
C ARG A 47 1.55 7.06 -3.30
N SER A 48 1.09 6.79 -2.07
CA SER A 48 1.77 5.89 -1.13
C SER A 48 1.86 4.45 -1.61
N SER A 49 0.85 3.96 -2.35
CA SER A 49 0.86 2.61 -2.91
C SER A 49 1.88 2.50 -4.04
N LEU A 50 1.95 3.52 -4.89
CA LEU A 50 2.90 3.57 -6.00
C LEU A 50 4.34 3.60 -5.48
N ILE A 51 4.64 4.48 -4.51
CA ILE A 51 5.97 4.58 -3.88
C ILE A 51 6.37 3.26 -3.22
N ALA A 52 5.44 2.60 -2.52
CA ALA A 52 5.72 1.31 -1.90
C ALA A 52 6.02 0.23 -2.95
N GLN A 53 5.29 0.19 -4.06
CA GLN A 53 5.51 -0.76 -5.14
C GLN A 53 6.90 -0.55 -5.77
N THR A 54 7.25 0.70 -6.11
CA THR A 54 8.56 1.04 -6.69
C THR A 54 9.69 0.66 -5.74
N TYR A 55 9.55 0.94 -4.44
CA TYR A 55 10.54 0.54 -3.43
C TYR A 55 10.73 -0.99 -3.36
N PHE A 56 9.63 -1.75 -3.36
CA PHE A 56 9.69 -3.22 -3.33
C PHE A 56 10.32 -3.81 -4.59
N VAL A 57 10.06 -3.22 -5.76
CA VAL A 57 10.71 -3.61 -7.01
C VAL A 57 12.21 -3.33 -6.96
N GLY A 58 12.61 -2.13 -6.54
CA GLY A 58 14.03 -1.77 -6.39
C GLY A 58 14.77 -2.65 -5.39
N LYS A 59 14.14 -2.98 -4.26
CA LYS A 59 14.73 -3.89 -3.26
C LYS A 59 15.00 -5.30 -3.83
N GLN A 60 14.09 -5.82 -4.65
CA GLN A 60 14.27 -7.13 -5.29
C GLN A 60 15.38 -7.10 -6.34
N ALA A 61 15.55 -5.99 -7.07
CA ALA A 61 16.61 -5.86 -8.06
C ALA A 61 18.02 -5.85 -7.45
N VAL A 62 18.20 -5.36 -6.21
CA VAL A 62 19.50 -5.35 -5.51
C VAL A 62 19.86 -6.71 -4.91
N THR A 63 18.89 -7.61 -4.74
CA THR A 63 19.10 -8.90 -4.06
C THR A 63 19.37 -10.05 -5.05
N ASN A 64 19.25 -9.81 -6.36
CA ASN A 64 19.54 -10.77 -7.43
C ASN A 64 20.90 -10.54 -8.07
#